data_AF-A0A956KP81-F1
#
_entry.id   AF-A0A956KP81-F1
#
_cell.length_a   1.000
_cell.length_b   1.000
_cell.length_c   1.000
_cell.angle_alpha   90.00
_cell.angle_beta   90.00
_cell.angle_gamma   90.00
#
_symmetry.space_group_name_H-M   'P 1'
#
loop_
_entity.id
_entity.type
_entity.pdbx_description
1 polymer ?
#
loop_
_entity_poly.entity_id
_entity_poly.type
_entity_poly.pdbx_seq_one_letter_code
_entity_poly.pdbx_strand_id
1 'polypeptide(L)'
;MSEVSVLLISEDGSKWAFETLEALCWSMFNWLTPNLARGSWLRFAPVNDAARVAATANMWKSKRPRDSHKILTLCQTIATQLLREDGFVFFHVDGDVIWGERPSDNLTRFDAIIRTKVRDIIRGHLKKGSAEHSDARLDAIISKFNLLAPCYSIETWLFANLRVLRQLGVSNPIVDVWERDLSELDRTAMPKSTLSLTTRDYPTLARELPVSSLYRLQTSFAASIHEAGACGSLITRLRLHWPDWVRVQYGLRGTTQ
;
A
#
# COMPACT_ATOMS: atom_id res chain seq x y z
N MET A 1 -23.56 4.20 8.76
CA MET A 1 -22.48 4.84 7.97
C MET A 1 -21.32 3.87 7.94
N SER A 2 -20.92 3.40 6.76
CA SER A 2 -19.93 2.33 6.68
C SER A 2 -18.52 2.89 6.80
N GLU A 3 -17.76 2.39 7.78
CA GLU A 3 -16.37 2.76 7.96
C GLU A 3 -15.50 2.16 6.82
N VAL A 4 -14.30 2.67 6.64
CA VAL A 4 -13.23 2.08 5.83
C VAL A 4 -12.10 1.71 6.80
N SER A 5 -11.87 0.42 6.97
CA SER A 5 -10.86 -0.11 7.88
C SER A 5 -9.69 -0.66 7.06
N VAL A 6 -8.55 0.02 7.14
CA VAL A 6 -7.35 -0.33 6.38
C VAL A 6 -6.29 -0.90 7.31
N LEU A 7 -5.93 -2.17 7.09
CA LEU A 7 -4.78 -2.80 7.74
C LEU A 7 -3.51 -2.51 6.93
N LEU A 8 -2.54 -1.85 7.57
CA LEU A 8 -1.25 -1.54 6.98
C LEU A 8 -0.18 -2.54 7.45
N ILE A 9 0.52 -3.13 6.49
CA ILE A 9 1.58 -4.10 6.73
C ILE A 9 2.85 -3.64 6.00
N SER A 10 4.00 -3.69 6.67
CA SER A 10 5.29 -3.33 6.09
C SER A 10 6.34 -4.40 6.33
N GLU A 11 7.21 -4.62 5.33
CA GLU A 11 8.47 -5.33 5.49
C GLU A 11 9.50 -4.54 6.31
N ASP A 12 9.35 -3.20 6.37
CA ASP A 12 10.22 -2.33 7.16
C ASP A 12 9.96 -2.54 8.66
N GLY A 13 11.02 -2.97 9.36
CA GLY A 13 11.01 -3.16 10.82
C GLY A 13 11.09 -1.85 11.62
N SER A 14 11.28 -0.71 10.96
CA SER A 14 11.31 0.61 11.59
C SER A 14 10.07 0.88 12.44
N LYS A 15 10.25 1.57 13.58
CA LYS A 15 9.12 2.06 14.39
C LYS A 15 8.26 3.10 13.67
N TRP A 16 8.79 3.72 12.62
CA TRP A 16 8.11 4.74 11.80
C TRP A 16 7.41 4.17 10.56
N ALA A 17 7.52 2.85 10.32
CA ALA A 17 6.96 2.21 9.13
C ALA A 17 5.44 2.41 9.04
N PHE A 18 4.71 2.25 10.15
CA PHE A 18 3.26 2.47 10.16
C PHE A 18 2.87 3.90 9.79
N GLU A 19 3.43 4.91 10.46
CA GLU A 19 3.13 6.33 10.20
C GLU A 19 3.50 6.73 8.76
N THR A 20 4.59 6.16 8.23
CA THR A 20 5.01 6.35 6.84
C THR A 20 3.97 5.79 5.86
N LEU A 21 3.55 4.53 6.04
CA LEU A 21 2.54 3.91 5.18
C LEU A 21 1.18 4.60 5.30
N GLU A 22 0.78 5.00 6.50
CA GLU A 22 -0.45 5.76 6.72
C GLU A 22 -0.44 7.06 5.92
N ALA A 23 0.66 7.82 5.99
CA ALA A 23 0.82 9.05 5.23
C ALA A 23 0.81 8.81 3.70
N LEU A 24 1.44 7.72 3.23
CA LEU A 24 1.38 7.32 1.82
C LEU A 24 -0.04 6.97 1.37
N CYS A 25 -0.76 6.17 2.14
CA CYS A 25 -2.14 5.80 1.82
C CYS A 25 -3.06 7.03 1.83
N TRP A 26 -2.89 7.96 2.77
CA TRP A 26 -3.59 9.25 2.73
C TRP A 26 -3.34 10.01 1.43
N SER A 27 -2.07 10.12 1.02
CA SER A 27 -1.68 10.77 -0.22
C SER A 27 -2.29 10.10 -1.46
N MET A 28 -2.28 8.76 -1.53
CA MET A 28 -2.91 8.00 -2.60
C MET A 28 -4.43 8.13 -2.63
N PHE A 29 -5.10 8.08 -1.47
CA PHE A 29 -6.56 8.18 -1.40
C PHE A 29 -7.04 9.60 -1.73
N ASN A 30 -6.31 10.63 -1.32
CA ASN A 30 -6.58 12.00 -1.74
C ASN A 30 -6.43 12.18 -3.26
N TRP A 31 -5.56 11.41 -3.91
CA TRP A 31 -5.46 11.42 -5.37
C TRP A 31 -6.63 10.71 -6.06
N LEU A 32 -6.99 9.51 -5.60
CA LEU A 32 -8.10 8.72 -6.15
C LEU A 32 -9.46 9.39 -5.93
N THR A 33 -9.57 10.15 -4.85
CA THR A 33 -10.78 10.84 -4.42
C THR A 33 -10.39 12.22 -3.91
N PRO A 34 -10.26 13.22 -4.81
CA PRO A 34 -9.86 14.58 -4.45
C PRO A 34 -10.72 15.14 -3.31
N ASN A 35 -10.05 15.80 -2.35
CA ASN A 35 -10.68 16.48 -1.22
C ASN A 35 -11.46 15.57 -0.26
N LEU A 36 -10.94 14.37 0.02
CA LEU A 36 -11.37 13.65 1.22
C LEU A 36 -11.09 14.49 2.47
N ALA A 37 -12.15 14.84 3.18
CA ALA A 37 -12.00 15.33 4.54
C ALA A 37 -11.48 14.15 5.39
N ARG A 38 -10.36 14.36 6.11
CA ARG A 38 -9.85 13.44 7.12
C ARG A 38 -10.92 13.22 8.19
N GLY A 39 -11.76 12.20 8.02
CA GLY A 39 -12.87 11.89 8.91
C GLY A 39 -12.63 10.59 9.65
N SER A 40 -13.26 10.44 10.81
CA SER A 40 -13.21 9.25 11.65
C SER A 40 -13.74 7.97 10.99
N TRP A 41 -14.36 8.10 9.80
CA TRP A 41 -14.86 7.01 8.99
C TRP A 41 -13.73 6.22 8.29
N LEU A 42 -12.55 6.81 8.09
CA LEU A 42 -11.37 6.13 7.55
C LEU A 42 -10.37 5.87 8.68
N ARG A 43 -10.07 4.60 8.94
CA ARG A 43 -9.16 4.18 10.01
C ARG A 43 -8.04 3.33 9.45
N PHE A 44 -6.81 3.74 9.73
CA PHE A 44 -5.62 2.93 9.50
C PHE A 44 -5.24 2.23 10.80
N ALA A 45 -4.92 0.94 10.70
CA ALA A 45 -4.44 0.16 11.83
C ALA A 45 -3.14 -0.55 11.42
N PRO A 46 -2.12 -0.59 12.30
CA PRO A 46 -0.98 -1.47 12.08
C PRO A 46 -1.44 -2.92 12.24
N VAL A 47 -0.71 -3.82 11.60
CA VAL A 47 -0.80 -5.24 11.95
C VAL A 47 -0.42 -5.48 13.42
N ASN A 48 -1.12 -6.41 14.06
CA ASN A 48 -0.81 -6.79 15.44
C ASN A 48 0.63 -7.32 15.58
N ASP A 49 1.19 -7.28 16.78
CA ASP A 49 2.60 -7.62 17.01
C ASP A 49 2.96 -9.04 16.54
N ALA A 50 2.06 -10.01 16.73
CA ALA A 50 2.30 -11.39 16.33
C ALA A 50 2.46 -11.54 14.80
N ALA A 51 1.59 -10.89 14.02
CA ALA A 51 1.67 -10.91 12.56
C ALA A 51 2.72 -9.93 12.02
N ARG A 52 3.06 -8.86 12.76
CA ARG A 52 4.16 -7.94 12.43
C ARG A 52 5.48 -8.68 12.29
N VAL A 53 5.80 -9.60 13.22
CA VAL A 53 7.03 -10.40 13.17
C VAL A 53 7.18 -11.17 11.86
N ALA A 54 6.08 -11.67 11.29
CA ALA A 54 6.08 -12.40 10.03
C ALA A 54 6.18 -11.49 8.80
N ALA A 55 5.68 -10.24 8.90
CA ALA A 55 5.76 -9.27 7.82
C ALA A 55 7.17 -8.67 7.70
N THR A 56 7.82 -8.38 8.84
CA THR A 56 9.12 -7.70 8.86
C THR A 56 10.28 -8.56 8.38
N ALA A 57 11.30 -7.91 7.81
CA ALA A 57 12.59 -8.51 7.50
C ALA A 57 12.50 -9.78 6.64
N ASN A 58 11.58 -9.80 5.66
CA ASN A 58 11.41 -10.91 4.73
C ASN A 58 11.06 -12.25 5.40
N MET A 59 10.57 -12.26 6.64
CA MET A 59 10.27 -13.48 7.40
C MET A 59 9.21 -14.33 6.70
N TRP A 60 8.28 -13.70 5.98
CA TRP A 60 7.28 -14.38 5.18
C TRP A 60 7.87 -15.19 4.01
N LYS A 61 9.14 -14.96 3.62
CA LYS A 61 9.91 -15.75 2.65
C LYS A 61 10.61 -16.96 3.30
N SER A 62 10.56 -17.11 4.63
CA SER A 62 11.26 -18.18 5.36
C SER A 62 10.74 -19.56 4.97
N LYS A 63 11.67 -20.48 4.69
CA LYS A 63 11.39 -21.91 4.44
C LYS A 63 11.52 -22.77 5.69
N ARG A 64 11.86 -22.18 6.85
CA ARG A 64 12.10 -22.93 8.08
C ARG A 64 10.77 -23.37 8.69
N PRO A 65 10.59 -24.67 9.03
CA PRO A 65 9.33 -25.17 9.60
C PRO A 65 8.84 -24.40 10.83
N ARG A 66 9.77 -23.92 11.67
CA ARG A 66 9.46 -23.12 12.87
C ARG A 66 8.79 -21.78 12.58
N ASP A 67 8.96 -21.23 11.38
CA ASP A 67 8.39 -19.93 10.99
C ASP A 67 7.01 -20.09 10.32
N SER A 68 6.63 -21.32 9.93
CA SER A 68 5.36 -21.61 9.25
C SER A 68 4.13 -21.12 10.03
N HIS A 69 4.16 -21.23 11.36
CA HIS A 69 3.06 -20.72 12.20
C HIS A 69 2.92 -19.20 12.09
N LYS A 70 4.03 -18.46 12.10
CA LYS A 70 4.03 -16.99 11.99
C LYS A 70 3.48 -16.54 10.64
N ILE A 71 3.89 -17.21 9.56
CA ILE A 71 3.38 -16.96 8.20
C ILE A 71 1.87 -17.25 8.14
N LEU A 72 1.43 -18.36 8.76
CA LEU A 72 0.00 -18.66 8.87
C LEU A 72 -0.76 -17.59 9.65
N THR A 73 -0.24 -17.11 10.79
CA THR A 73 -0.84 -16.03 11.59
C THR A 73 -0.99 -14.75 10.77
N LEU A 74 0.01 -14.38 9.97
CA LEU A 74 -0.06 -13.23 9.06
C LEU A 74 -1.17 -13.43 8.01
N CYS A 75 -1.17 -14.56 7.30
CA CYS A 75 -2.19 -14.85 6.30
C CYS A 75 -3.61 -14.89 6.90
N GLN A 76 -3.79 -15.43 8.10
CA GLN A 76 -5.07 -15.44 8.81
C GLN A 76 -5.52 -14.03 9.22
N THR A 77 -4.58 -13.19 9.67
CA THR A 77 -4.85 -11.80 10.02
C THR A 77 -5.32 -11.01 8.79
N ILE A 78 -4.60 -11.16 7.66
CA ILE A 78 -4.98 -10.57 6.38
C ILE A 78 -6.36 -11.07 5.93
N ALA A 79 -6.57 -12.39 5.90
CA ALA A 79 -7.85 -12.97 5.49
C ALA A 79 -9.02 -12.51 6.37
N THR A 80 -8.81 -12.40 7.68
CA THR A 80 -9.82 -11.89 8.61
C THR A 80 -10.21 -10.46 8.28
N GLN A 81 -9.23 -9.58 8.01
CA GLN A 81 -9.51 -8.22 7.59
C GLN A 81 -10.27 -8.18 6.26
N LEU A 82 -9.82 -8.94 5.26
CA LEU A 82 -10.45 -8.98 3.94
C LEU A 82 -11.85 -9.58 3.96
N LEU A 83 -12.19 -10.46 4.91
CA LEU A 83 -13.54 -10.99 5.04
C LEU A 83 -14.55 -9.95 5.54
N ARG A 84 -14.10 -8.87 6.19
CA ARG A 84 -14.97 -7.78 6.61
C ARG A 84 -15.46 -6.99 5.41
N GLU A 85 -16.69 -6.49 5.46
CA GLU A 85 -17.27 -5.70 4.37
C GLU A 85 -16.51 -4.38 4.12
N ASP A 86 -16.06 -3.75 5.21
CA ASP A 86 -15.30 -2.49 5.29
C ASP A 86 -13.78 -2.68 5.31
N GLY A 87 -13.30 -3.92 5.28
CA GLY A 87 -11.90 -4.25 5.50
C GLY A 87 -11.07 -4.29 4.22
N PHE A 88 -9.97 -3.55 4.24
CA PHE A 88 -8.95 -3.48 3.20
C PHE A 88 -7.58 -3.76 3.78
N VAL A 89 -6.66 -4.24 2.95
CA VAL A 89 -5.27 -4.49 3.33
C VAL A 89 -4.36 -3.81 2.32
N PHE A 90 -3.38 -3.07 2.81
CA PHE A 90 -2.28 -2.53 2.02
C PHE A 90 -0.99 -3.10 2.58
N PHE A 91 -0.27 -3.84 1.74
CA PHE A 91 0.95 -4.53 2.12
C PHE A 91 2.11 -3.97 1.33
N HIS A 92 3.07 -3.39 2.05
CA HIS A 92 4.30 -2.89 1.50
C HIS A 92 5.34 -4.00 1.31
N VAL A 93 5.81 -4.15 0.07
CA VAL A 93 6.87 -5.09 -0.33
C VAL A 93 7.89 -4.35 -1.19
N ASP A 94 9.15 -4.39 -0.79
CA ASP A 94 10.24 -3.80 -1.55
C ASP A 94 10.48 -4.61 -2.85
N GLY A 95 10.52 -3.90 -3.98
CA GLY A 95 10.71 -4.53 -5.28
C GLY A 95 12.10 -5.15 -5.49
N ASP A 96 13.14 -4.66 -4.82
CA ASP A 96 14.56 -5.04 -4.97
C ASP A 96 15.10 -5.03 -6.42
N VAL A 97 14.38 -4.38 -7.33
CA VAL A 97 14.73 -4.20 -8.74
C VAL A 97 14.38 -2.78 -9.16
N ILE A 98 15.19 -2.20 -10.05
CA ILE A 98 14.86 -0.91 -10.66
C ILE A 98 13.70 -1.07 -11.65
N TRP A 99 12.96 -0.01 -11.88
CA TRP A 99 11.78 -0.04 -12.73
C TRP A 99 12.13 -0.37 -14.19
N GLY A 100 11.38 -1.30 -14.79
CA GLY A 100 11.48 -1.66 -16.20
C GLY A 100 12.63 -2.60 -16.57
N GLU A 101 13.54 -2.96 -15.65
CA GLU A 101 14.66 -3.87 -15.96
C GLU A 101 14.21 -5.33 -16.05
N ARG A 102 13.56 -5.85 -15.01
CA ARG A 102 13.05 -7.23 -14.94
C ARG A 102 11.91 -7.36 -13.94
N PRO A 103 11.09 -8.43 -14.02
CA PRO A 103 10.14 -8.74 -12.97
C PRO A 103 10.82 -8.93 -11.61
N SER A 104 10.18 -8.45 -10.55
CA SER A 104 10.70 -8.62 -9.19
C SER A 104 10.47 -10.04 -8.68
N ASP A 105 11.56 -10.69 -8.25
CA ASP A 105 11.51 -11.97 -7.55
C ASP A 105 10.75 -11.85 -6.22
N ASN A 106 10.82 -10.69 -5.56
CA ASN A 106 10.10 -10.44 -4.32
C ASN A 106 8.60 -10.41 -4.55
N LEU A 107 8.13 -9.66 -5.55
CA LEU A 107 6.70 -9.58 -5.87
C LEU A 107 6.17 -10.94 -6.34
N THR A 108 6.94 -11.68 -7.14
CA THR A 108 6.60 -13.05 -7.56
C THR A 108 6.45 -13.99 -6.36
N ARG A 109 7.39 -13.93 -5.40
CA ARG A 109 7.30 -14.73 -4.16
C ARG A 109 6.13 -14.31 -3.28
N PHE A 110 5.84 -13.00 -3.21
CA PHE A 110 4.71 -12.49 -2.44
C PHE A 110 3.41 -13.10 -2.96
N ASP A 111 3.23 -13.13 -4.28
CA ASP A 111 2.04 -13.70 -4.90
C ASP A 111 1.91 -15.21 -4.60
N ALA A 112 3.00 -15.95 -4.83
CA ALA A 112 3.06 -17.39 -4.63
C ALA A 112 2.88 -17.83 -3.17
N ILE A 113 3.34 -17.02 -2.20
CA ILE A 113 3.33 -17.39 -0.78
C ILE A 113 2.15 -16.73 -0.06
N ILE A 114 2.07 -15.41 -0.10
CA ILE A 114 1.11 -14.65 0.73
C ILE A 114 -0.24 -14.58 0.04
N ARG A 115 -0.30 -14.11 -1.22
CA ARG A 115 -1.59 -13.91 -1.91
C ARG A 115 -2.32 -15.25 -2.12
N THR A 116 -1.60 -16.28 -2.56
CA THR A 116 -2.15 -17.63 -2.75
C THR A 116 -2.70 -18.21 -1.43
N LYS A 117 -1.91 -18.14 -0.35
CA LYS A 117 -2.33 -18.71 0.95
C LYS A 117 -3.49 -17.95 1.59
N VAL A 118 -3.54 -16.63 1.42
CA VAL A 118 -4.70 -15.81 1.83
C VAL A 118 -5.94 -16.20 1.02
N ARG A 119 -5.81 -16.38 -0.31
CA ARG A 119 -6.89 -16.85 -1.18
C ARG A 119 -7.42 -18.21 -0.74
N ASP A 120 -6.55 -19.15 -0.40
CA ASP A 120 -6.97 -20.48 0.07
C ASP A 120 -7.72 -20.43 1.41
N ILE A 121 -7.26 -19.61 2.36
CA ILE A 121 -7.96 -19.40 3.63
C ILE A 121 -9.36 -18.83 3.39
N ILE A 122 -9.48 -17.76 2.58
CA ILE A 122 -10.78 -17.14 2.27
C ILE A 122 -11.69 -18.16 1.56
N ARG A 123 -11.16 -18.91 0.58
CA ARG A 123 -11.92 -19.97 -0.09
C ARG A 123 -12.44 -21.01 0.90
N GLY A 124 -11.64 -21.39 1.90
CA GLY A 124 -12.07 -22.28 2.98
C GLY A 124 -13.21 -21.72 3.83
N HIS A 125 -13.23 -20.40 4.07
CA HIS A 125 -14.35 -19.72 4.74
C HIS A 125 -15.61 -19.66 3.85
N LEU A 126 -15.46 -19.44 2.54
CA LEU A 126 -16.57 -19.34 1.60
C LEU A 126 -17.24 -20.68 1.28
N LYS A 127 -16.49 -21.78 1.22
CA LYS A 127 -17.02 -23.14 0.97
C LYS A 127 -17.99 -23.65 2.05
N LYS A 128 -18.06 -22.97 3.19
CA LYS A 128 -19.10 -23.21 4.21
C LYS A 128 -20.46 -22.60 3.81
N GLY A 129 -20.55 -21.86 2.69
CA GLY A 129 -21.77 -21.39 2.02
C GLY A 129 -21.87 -21.92 0.58
N SER A 130 -23.03 -21.76 -0.06
CA SER A 130 -23.34 -22.37 -1.37
C SER A 130 -22.32 -22.07 -2.50
N ALA A 131 -22.10 -23.06 -3.37
CA ALA A 131 -20.93 -23.15 -4.26
C ALA A 131 -20.98 -22.25 -5.52
N GLU A 132 -22.15 -21.91 -6.05
CA GLU A 132 -22.24 -21.23 -7.37
C GLU A 132 -21.83 -19.75 -7.35
N HIS A 133 -21.77 -19.11 -6.19
CA HIS A 133 -21.36 -17.70 -6.04
C HIS A 133 -19.94 -17.54 -5.47
N SER A 134 -19.18 -18.63 -5.31
CA SER A 134 -17.95 -18.60 -4.51
C SER A 134 -16.78 -17.89 -5.18
N ASP A 135 -16.60 -18.03 -6.50
CA ASP A 135 -15.39 -17.56 -7.17
C ASP A 135 -15.42 -16.06 -7.46
N ALA A 136 -16.53 -15.54 -8.00
CA ALA A 136 -16.72 -14.09 -8.15
C ALA A 136 -16.64 -13.36 -6.80
N ARG A 137 -17.19 -13.96 -5.74
CA ARG A 137 -17.10 -13.42 -4.37
C ARG A 137 -15.67 -13.48 -3.83
N LEU A 138 -14.94 -14.57 -4.09
CA LEU A 138 -13.53 -14.69 -3.73
C LEU A 138 -12.69 -13.61 -4.40
N ASP A 139 -12.88 -13.39 -5.70
CA ASP A 139 -12.16 -12.36 -6.45
C ASP A 139 -12.51 -10.96 -5.96
N ALA A 140 -13.78 -10.68 -5.67
CA ALA A 140 -14.19 -9.42 -5.05
C ALA A 140 -13.52 -9.20 -3.68
N ILE A 141 -13.40 -10.23 -2.85
CA ILE A 141 -12.71 -10.14 -1.56
C ILE A 141 -11.21 -9.92 -1.74
N ILE A 142 -10.57 -10.67 -2.64
CA ILE A 142 -9.13 -10.57 -2.92
C ILE A 142 -8.76 -9.22 -3.55
N SER A 143 -9.66 -8.58 -4.29
CA SER A 143 -9.46 -7.24 -4.84
C SER A 143 -9.24 -6.16 -3.76
N LYS A 144 -9.57 -6.44 -2.50
CA LYS A 144 -9.31 -5.54 -1.36
C LYS A 144 -7.90 -5.66 -0.78
N PHE A 145 -7.11 -6.61 -1.30
CA PHE A 145 -5.73 -6.84 -0.92
C PHE A 145 -4.78 -6.15 -1.91
N ASN A 146 -4.40 -4.92 -1.56
CA ASN A 146 -3.61 -4.04 -2.40
C ASN A 146 -2.12 -4.10 -2.02
N LEU A 147 -1.26 -4.02 -3.02
CA LEU A 147 0.17 -3.95 -2.85
C LEU A 147 0.67 -2.51 -2.87
N LEU A 148 1.59 -2.19 -1.96
CA LEU A 148 2.44 -1.01 -2.06
C LEU A 148 3.82 -1.53 -2.49
N ALA A 149 4.09 -1.50 -3.79
CA ALA A 149 5.30 -2.10 -4.37
C ALA A 149 6.20 -1.02 -4.98
N PRO A 150 6.97 -0.28 -4.16
CA PRO A 150 8.00 0.59 -4.69
C PRO A 150 9.03 -0.22 -5.47
N CYS A 151 9.54 0.33 -6.57
CA CYS A 151 10.71 -0.25 -7.18
C CYS A 151 11.91 -0.07 -6.25
N TYR A 152 12.76 -1.07 -6.20
CA TYR A 152 13.83 -1.21 -5.23
C TYR A 152 13.34 -1.18 -3.77
N SER A 153 13.07 -0.01 -3.20
CA SER A 153 12.58 0.14 -1.83
C SER A 153 11.68 1.37 -1.63
N ILE A 154 10.98 1.47 -0.49
CA ILE A 154 10.06 2.58 -0.19
C ILE A 154 10.66 3.99 -0.36
N GLU A 155 11.96 4.12 -0.11
CA GLU A 155 12.70 5.37 -0.28
C GLU A 155 12.60 5.95 -1.69
N THR A 156 12.45 5.10 -2.71
CA THR A 156 12.23 5.52 -4.10
C THR A 156 11.03 6.46 -4.24
N TRP A 157 9.96 6.22 -3.48
CA TRP A 157 8.81 7.13 -3.46
C TRP A 157 9.08 8.33 -2.55
N LEU A 158 9.58 8.07 -1.34
CA LEU A 158 9.74 9.12 -0.32
C LEU A 158 10.70 10.22 -0.76
N PHE A 159 11.78 9.85 -1.45
CA PHE A 159 12.82 10.77 -1.89
C PHE A 159 12.40 11.64 -3.07
N ALA A 160 11.23 11.38 -3.65
CA ALA A 160 10.61 12.30 -4.60
C ALA A 160 10.26 13.66 -3.97
N ASN A 161 10.14 13.73 -2.65
CA ASN A 161 9.94 14.98 -1.94
C ASN A 161 11.26 15.75 -1.76
N LEU A 162 11.82 16.19 -2.89
CA LEU A 162 13.11 16.87 -2.96
C LEU A 162 13.16 18.14 -2.10
N ARG A 163 12.04 18.88 -2.02
CA ARG A 163 11.93 20.06 -1.15
C ARG A 163 12.20 19.71 0.31
N VAL A 164 11.53 18.67 0.83
CA VAL A 164 11.71 18.24 2.22
C VAL A 164 13.12 17.67 2.43
N LEU A 165 13.67 16.94 1.45
CA LEU A 165 15.07 16.48 1.52
C LEU A 165 16.05 17.65 1.70
N ARG A 166 15.89 18.74 0.94
CA ARG A 166 16.73 19.94 1.09
C ARG A 166 16.53 20.63 2.44
N GLN A 167 15.30 20.70 2.93
CA GLN A 167 14.99 21.26 4.26
C GLN A 167 15.61 20.46 5.39
N LEU A 168 15.78 19.15 5.21
CA LEU A 168 16.51 18.26 6.13
C LEU A 168 18.05 18.37 6.00
N GLY A 169 18.55 19.26 5.13
CA GLY A 169 19.98 19.47 4.94
C GLY A 169 20.67 18.42 4.06
N VAL A 170 19.90 17.62 3.29
CA VAL A 170 20.48 16.63 2.39
C VAL A 170 21.19 17.34 1.23
N SER A 171 22.51 17.27 1.23
CA SER A 171 23.39 17.81 0.19
C SER A 171 24.15 16.67 -0.47
N ASN A 172 23.50 15.96 -1.40
CA ASN A 172 24.10 14.91 -2.20
C ASN A 172 23.84 15.19 -3.70
N PRO A 173 24.86 15.07 -4.59
CA PRO A 173 24.69 15.30 -6.02
C PRO A 173 23.57 14.49 -6.69
N ILE A 174 23.20 13.32 -6.15
CA ILE A 174 22.09 12.53 -6.68
C ILE A 174 20.76 13.28 -6.58
N VAL A 175 20.58 14.14 -5.58
CA VAL A 175 19.37 14.94 -5.41
C VAL A 175 19.24 15.94 -6.56
N ASP A 176 20.36 16.51 -7.04
CA ASP A 176 20.38 17.38 -8.21
C ASP A 176 19.98 16.62 -9.50
N VAL A 177 20.34 15.33 -9.59
CA VAL A 177 19.93 14.46 -10.71
C VAL A 177 18.42 14.24 -10.68
N TRP A 178 17.88 13.84 -9.52
CA TRP A 178 16.43 13.63 -9.36
C TRP A 178 15.61 14.91 -9.54
N GLU A 179 16.18 16.08 -9.20
CA GLU A 179 15.54 17.38 -9.40
C GLU A 179 15.40 17.74 -10.88
N ARG A 180 16.36 17.34 -11.71
CA ARG A 180 16.30 17.51 -13.17
C ARG A 180 15.36 16.50 -13.82
N ASP A 181 15.40 15.25 -13.35
CA ASP A 181 14.55 14.17 -13.85
C ASP A 181 14.12 13.24 -12.72
N LEU A 182 12.87 13.40 -12.29
CA LEU A 182 12.30 12.61 -11.21
C LEU A 182 12.16 11.12 -11.58
N SER A 183 12.14 10.77 -12.87
CA SER A 183 12.07 9.37 -13.32
C SER A 183 13.32 8.57 -12.97
N GLU A 184 14.44 9.24 -12.69
CA GLU A 184 15.69 8.61 -12.28
C GLU A 184 15.62 8.03 -10.86
N LEU A 185 14.65 8.43 -10.03
CA LEU A 185 14.42 7.79 -8.72
C LEU A 185 14.11 6.30 -8.88
N ASP A 186 13.18 5.97 -9.77
CA ASP A 186 12.77 4.58 -10.02
C ASP A 186 13.86 3.76 -10.74
N ARG A 187 14.92 4.41 -11.22
CA ARG A 187 16.11 3.82 -11.83
C ARG A 187 17.32 3.77 -10.90
N THR A 188 17.21 4.38 -9.71
CA THR A 188 18.32 4.38 -8.75
C THR A 188 18.30 3.09 -7.94
N ALA A 189 19.36 2.30 -8.06
CA ALA A 189 19.54 1.12 -7.21
C ALA A 189 19.91 1.54 -5.78
N MET A 190 19.34 0.85 -4.78
CA MET A 190 19.61 1.08 -3.36
C MET A 190 19.50 2.56 -2.92
N PRO A 191 18.40 3.27 -3.20
CA PRO A 191 18.30 4.71 -2.93
C PRO A 191 18.59 5.07 -1.46
N LYS A 192 18.22 4.18 -0.53
CA LYS A 192 18.53 4.31 0.90
C LYS A 192 20.02 4.43 1.21
N SER A 193 20.90 3.74 0.46
CA SER A 193 22.35 3.82 0.69
C SER A 193 22.96 5.08 0.09
N THR A 194 22.24 5.76 -0.81
CA THR A 194 22.71 6.98 -1.47
C THR A 194 22.59 8.20 -0.57
N LEU A 195 21.58 8.24 0.31
CA LEU A 195 21.34 9.36 1.23
C LEU A 195 21.51 8.94 2.70
N SER A 196 22.22 9.76 3.48
CA SER A 196 22.26 9.60 4.94
C SER A 196 21.02 10.23 5.57
N LEU A 197 19.91 9.48 5.60
CA LEU A 197 18.67 9.88 6.23
C LEU A 197 18.26 8.92 7.33
N THR A 198 17.59 9.46 8.34
CA THR A 198 17.02 8.64 9.41
C THR A 198 15.60 8.24 9.04
N THR A 199 15.17 7.03 9.41
CA THR A 199 13.79 6.59 9.17
C THR A 199 12.75 7.42 9.94
N ARG A 200 13.19 8.28 10.88
CA ARG A 200 12.34 9.25 11.59
C ARG A 200 11.77 10.32 10.65
N ASP A 201 12.45 10.60 9.55
CA ASP A 201 12.04 11.65 8.61
C ASP A 201 11.05 11.13 7.55
N TYR A 202 10.90 9.81 7.44
CA TYR A 202 10.07 9.14 6.42
C TYR A 202 8.59 9.53 6.47
N PRO A 203 7.94 9.64 7.66
CA PRO A 203 6.56 10.12 7.72
C PRO A 203 6.39 11.53 7.17
N THR A 204 7.35 12.43 7.39
CA THR A 204 7.31 13.80 6.85
C THR A 204 7.48 13.80 5.33
N LEU A 205 8.43 13.02 4.81
CA LEU A 205 8.59 12.84 3.36
C LEU A 205 7.30 12.33 2.70
N ALA A 206 6.63 11.35 3.33
CA ALA A 206 5.37 10.77 2.85
C ALA A 206 4.17 11.72 2.94
N ARG A 207 4.08 12.53 4.00
CA ARG A 207 2.96 13.48 4.20
C ARG A 207 2.93 14.59 3.16
N GLU A 208 4.11 15.01 2.69
CA GLU A 208 4.27 16.12 1.74
C GLU A 208 4.63 15.63 0.33
N LEU A 209 4.30 14.37 0.03
CA LEU A 209 4.66 13.71 -1.22
C LEU A 209 4.12 14.47 -2.45
N PRO A 210 4.93 14.69 -3.51
CA PRO A 210 4.46 15.30 -4.75
C PRO A 210 3.68 14.27 -5.61
N VAL A 211 2.51 13.85 -5.11
CA VAL A 211 1.69 12.75 -5.67
C VAL A 211 1.40 12.93 -7.15
N SER A 212 1.06 14.15 -7.59
CA SER A 212 0.78 14.43 -9.00
C SER A 212 2.00 14.20 -9.90
N SER A 213 3.19 14.57 -9.41
CA SER A 213 4.43 14.41 -10.17
C SER A 213 4.79 12.93 -10.28
N LEU A 214 4.78 12.21 -9.16
CA LEU A 214 5.02 10.76 -9.14
C LEU A 214 4.02 9.98 -9.99
N TYR A 215 2.74 10.31 -9.92
CA TYR A 215 1.72 9.64 -10.73
C TYR A 215 1.97 9.84 -12.23
N ARG A 216 2.37 11.04 -12.67
CA ARG A 216 2.65 11.31 -14.10
C ARG A 216 3.82 10.52 -14.66
N LEU A 217 4.74 10.05 -13.82
CA LEU A 217 5.86 9.20 -14.26
C LEU A 217 5.38 7.83 -14.78
N GLN A 218 4.18 7.39 -14.39
CA GLN A 218 3.61 6.08 -14.77
C GLN A 218 4.54 4.90 -14.40
N THR A 219 5.20 5.00 -13.25
CA THR A 219 6.09 3.95 -12.71
C THR A 219 5.49 3.25 -11.48
N SER A 220 6.32 2.77 -10.55
CA SER A 220 5.93 1.93 -9.41
C SER A 220 4.85 2.57 -8.51
N PHE A 221 4.94 3.88 -8.28
CA PHE A 221 3.95 4.61 -7.48
C PHE A 221 2.59 4.70 -8.20
N ALA A 222 2.60 5.02 -9.49
CA ALA A 222 1.39 5.08 -10.30
C ALA A 222 0.72 3.69 -10.40
N ALA A 223 1.49 2.62 -10.54
CA ALA A 223 0.99 1.25 -10.53
C ALA A 223 0.25 0.92 -9.22
N SER A 224 0.78 1.33 -8.07
CA SER A 224 0.12 1.13 -6.76
C SER A 224 -1.18 1.94 -6.64
N ILE A 225 -1.22 3.16 -7.19
CA ILE A 225 -2.46 3.95 -7.29
C ILE A 225 -3.49 3.27 -8.21
N HIS A 226 -3.06 2.74 -9.35
CA HIS A 226 -3.94 2.03 -10.29
C HIS A 226 -4.54 0.77 -9.66
N GLU A 227 -3.75 -0.02 -8.91
CA GLU A 227 -4.24 -1.19 -8.18
C GLU A 227 -5.32 -0.81 -7.16
N ALA A 228 -5.03 0.20 -6.32
CA ALA A 228 -6.01 0.73 -5.36
C ALA A 228 -7.26 1.31 -6.05
N GLY A 229 -7.08 1.98 -7.19
CA GLY A 229 -8.15 2.54 -8.01
C GLY A 229 -9.04 1.50 -8.69
N ALA A 230 -8.49 0.32 -8.98
CA ALA A 230 -9.23 -0.81 -9.55
C ALA A 230 -10.09 -1.53 -8.49
N CYS A 231 -9.85 -1.30 -7.20
CA CYS A 231 -10.68 -1.83 -6.13
C CYS A 231 -12.01 -1.06 -6.06
N GLY A 232 -13.01 -1.50 -6.84
CA GLY A 232 -14.31 -0.82 -6.94
C GLY A 232 -15.02 -0.64 -5.60
N SER A 233 -14.86 -1.58 -4.67
CA SER A 233 -15.42 -1.47 -3.31
C SER A 233 -14.73 -0.39 -2.46
N LEU A 234 -13.41 -0.22 -2.60
CA LEU A 234 -12.68 0.88 -1.96
C LEU A 234 -13.15 2.22 -2.53
N ILE A 235 -13.11 2.37 -3.85
CA ILE A 235 -13.50 3.62 -4.53
C ILE A 235 -14.94 4.01 -4.19
N THR A 236 -15.86 3.05 -4.20
CA THR A 236 -17.26 3.32 -3.83
C THR A 236 -17.34 3.87 -2.41
N ARG A 237 -16.68 3.24 -1.44
CA ARG A 237 -16.69 3.70 -0.04
C ARG A 237 -16.04 5.06 0.12
N LEU A 238 -14.88 5.31 -0.48
CA LEU A 238 -14.23 6.62 -0.44
C LEU A 238 -15.15 7.72 -1.01
N ARG A 239 -15.87 7.43 -2.10
CA ARG A 239 -16.81 8.37 -2.74
C ARG A 239 -18.09 8.60 -1.96
N LEU A 240 -18.53 7.68 -1.10
CA LEU A 240 -19.68 7.90 -0.21
C LEU A 240 -19.46 9.08 0.75
N HIS A 241 -18.20 9.41 1.03
CA HIS A 241 -17.81 10.50 1.91
C HIS A 241 -17.43 11.78 1.17
N TRP A 242 -17.64 11.84 -0.14
CA TRP A 242 -17.50 13.09 -0.89
C TRP A 242 -18.50 14.13 -0.39
N PRO A 243 -18.08 15.40 -0.24
CA PRO A 243 -19.02 16.49 -0.06
C PRO A 243 -20.09 16.47 -1.14
N ASP A 244 -21.34 16.81 -0.81
CA ASP A 244 -22.45 16.75 -1.76
C ASP A 244 -22.20 17.55 -3.03
N TRP A 245 -21.51 18.69 -2.94
CA TRP A 245 -21.16 19.50 -4.11
C TRP A 245 -20.22 18.76 -5.08
N VAL A 246 -19.29 17.94 -4.56
CA VAL A 246 -18.43 17.07 -5.40
C VAL A 246 -19.29 15.98 -6.02
N ARG A 247 -20.15 15.33 -5.25
CA ARG A 247 -21.06 14.29 -5.76
C ARG A 247 -21.94 14.82 -6.90
N VAL A 248 -22.47 16.04 -6.75
CA VAL A 248 -23.25 16.72 -7.80
C VAL A 248 -22.42 17.02 -9.04
N GLN A 249 -21.18 17.53 -8.89
CA GLN A 249 -20.28 17.79 -10.01
C GLN A 249 -19.98 16.52 -10.84
N TYR A 250 -19.88 15.37 -10.18
CA TYR A 250 -19.59 14.07 -10.82
C TYR A 250 -20.85 13.23 -11.11
N GLY A 251 -22.05 13.81 -11.07
CA GLY A 251 -23.29 13.12 -11.46
C GLY A 251 -23.76 12.03 -10.49
N LEU A 252 -23.23 11.98 -9.27
CA LEU A 252 -23.60 11.03 -8.21
C LEU A 252 -24.78 11.59 -7.38
N ARG A 253 -25.96 11.76 -7.99
CA ARG A 253 -27.19 12.18 -7.28
C ARG A 253 -27.91 10.97 -6.66
N GLY A 254 -28.15 11.01 -5.34
CA GLY A 254 -29.02 10.06 -4.58
C GLY A 254 -28.40 8.66 -4.44
N THR A 255 -28.33 8.01 -3.28
CA THR A 255 -29.37 7.79 -2.28
C THR A 255 -28.81 7.96 -0.88
N THR A 256 -29.18 9.04 -0.20
CA THR A 256 -29.27 9.03 1.26
C THR A 256 -30.59 8.34 1.62
N GLN A 257 -30.49 7.08 2.04
CA GLN A 257 -31.46 6.47 2.97
C GLN A 257 -30.77 6.33 4.32
#